data_AF-A0A8S1TQ01-F1
#
_entry.id   AF-A0A8S1TQ01-F1
#
_cell.length_a   1.000
_cell.length_b   1.000
_cell.length_c   1.000
_cell.angle_alpha   90.00
_cell.angle_beta   90.00
_cell.angle_gamma   90.00
#
_symmetry.space_group_name_H-M   'P 1'
#
loop_
_entity.id
_entity.type
_entity.pdbx_description
1 polymer ?
#
loop_
_entity_poly.entity_id
_entity_poly.type
_entity_poly.pdbx_seq_one_letter_code
_entity_poly.pdbx_strand_id
1 'polypeptide(L)'
;MLICQIENHDESQILGCCIKQDCKHPRPYCQYCITSLHSDHFQQLKSFKQLNELMLQKMKSYDYLMNIIQQIKTSINTIYEIVNPLYVHPLENVQQLSCSYLNEQIIKLMKIEVAEATAGLIVNIKELNDRIQNICCKFQNLKSIPIKQTNFSDQLYQNKQQGSYFSIESQLEKQNQEMSQNLTILFSSDYKPIQIELENNCKKAINLCIGWKVAVCEPKIPKNNCPITFQFKIINASACDIGVCHRNKIISANYSLDLAKGSAQGIYCINQQGYVYSNLNQNINNKKQSFSFKNNDIISVEVNYQKQRILWTNQISKDQYSMQFDITEDLYPCVGIGYGEIITILNA
;
A
#
# COMPACT_ATOMS: atom_id res chain seq x y z
N MET A 1 36.28 -7.24 3.76
CA MET A 1 36.60 -6.35 4.91
C MET A 1 36.06 -4.97 4.58
N LEU A 2 35.33 -4.31 5.48
CA LEU A 2 34.81 -2.96 5.24
C LEU A 2 35.88 -1.94 5.58
N ILE A 3 36.18 -1.03 4.65
CA ILE A 3 37.20 0.01 4.76
C ILE A 3 36.57 1.40 4.81
N CYS A 4 37.24 2.33 5.49
CA CYS A 4 36.84 3.73 5.55
C CYS A 4 37.09 4.44 4.21
N GLN A 5 36.16 5.30 3.80
CA GLN A 5 36.22 6.09 2.55
C GLN A 5 36.42 7.59 2.82
N ILE A 6 36.80 7.95 4.04
CA ILE A 6 37.07 9.35 4.39
C ILE A 6 38.50 9.65 3.98
N GLU A 7 38.69 10.80 3.33
CA GLU A 7 40.01 11.28 2.94
C GLU A 7 40.99 11.24 4.13
N ASN A 8 42.18 10.66 3.92
CA ASN A 8 43.20 10.44 4.96
C ASN A 8 42.86 9.36 6.01
N HIS A 9 41.77 8.61 5.83
CA HIS A 9 41.48 7.38 6.60
C HIS A 9 41.63 6.12 5.74
N ASP A 10 42.25 6.25 4.56
CA ASP A 10 42.33 5.22 3.55
C ASP A 10 42.84 3.90 4.15
N GLU A 11 42.23 2.79 3.72
CA GLU A 11 42.53 1.42 4.18
C GLU A 11 42.20 1.09 5.65
N SER A 12 41.72 2.05 6.44
CA SER A 12 41.37 1.79 7.83
C SER A 12 40.13 0.92 7.96
N GLN A 13 40.24 -0.18 8.70
CA GLN A 13 39.12 -1.07 8.94
C GLN A 13 37.99 -0.37 9.71
N ILE A 14 36.76 -0.55 9.24
CA ILE A 14 35.57 -0.13 9.97
C ILE A 14 35.39 -1.01 11.21
N LEU A 15 35.15 -0.37 12.35
CA LEU A 15 35.03 -1.01 13.66
C LEU A 15 33.58 -1.10 14.16
N GLY A 16 32.70 -0.23 13.67
CA GLY A 16 31.32 -0.13 14.12
C GLY A 16 30.55 1.05 13.52
N CYS A 17 29.52 1.54 14.21
CA CYS A 17 28.75 2.71 13.80
C CYS A 17 28.43 3.69 14.95
N CYS A 18 28.23 4.95 14.60
CA CYS A 18 27.71 5.96 15.51
C CYS A 18 26.17 5.91 15.55
N ILE A 19 25.58 5.80 16.76
CA ILE A 19 24.11 5.76 16.95
C ILE A 19 23.54 7.03 17.57
N LYS A 20 24.36 8.06 17.79
CA LYS A 20 23.91 9.36 18.32
C LYS A 20 22.98 10.05 17.31
N GLN A 21 21.75 10.35 17.72
CA GLN A 21 20.68 10.84 16.84
C GLN A 21 20.97 12.23 16.24
N ASP A 22 21.65 13.08 16.99
CA ASP A 22 22.04 14.45 16.64
C ASP A 22 23.49 14.53 16.13
N CYS A 23 24.12 13.39 15.81
CA CYS A 23 25.46 13.38 15.24
C CYS A 23 25.45 14.04 13.85
N LYS A 24 26.39 14.94 13.59
CA LYS A 24 26.59 15.54 12.25
C LYS A 24 27.04 14.52 11.19
N HIS A 25 27.58 13.39 11.63
CA HIS A 25 28.09 12.31 10.77
C HIS A 25 27.61 10.95 11.27
N PRO A 26 26.31 10.60 11.14
CA PRO A 26 25.79 9.31 11.56
C PRO A 26 26.23 8.23 10.56
N ARG A 27 27.39 7.61 10.79
CA ARG A 27 28.01 6.66 9.85
C ARG A 27 28.79 5.54 10.53
N PRO A 28 29.21 4.51 9.77
CA PRO A 28 30.24 3.59 10.20
C PRO A 28 31.56 4.32 10.49
N TYR A 29 32.30 3.89 11.51
CA TYR A 29 33.53 4.54 11.96
C TYR A 29 34.73 3.58 11.93
N CYS A 30 35.91 4.11 11.65
CA CYS A 30 37.21 3.45 11.88
C CYS A 30 37.93 4.07 13.08
N GLN A 31 39.15 3.61 13.39
CA GLN A 31 39.95 4.14 14.50
C GLN A 31 40.17 5.66 14.41
N TYR A 32 40.43 6.20 13.22
CA TYR A 32 40.66 7.64 13.02
C TYR A 32 39.37 8.47 13.15
N CYS A 33 38.22 7.95 12.69
CA CYS A 33 36.92 8.61 12.86
C CYS A 33 36.57 8.86 14.33
N ILE A 34 36.99 7.95 15.22
CA ILE A 34 36.74 8.07 16.65
C ILE A 34 37.30 9.39 17.16
N THR A 35 38.55 9.70 16.81
CA THR A 35 39.24 10.91 17.27
C THR A 35 38.84 12.15 16.47
N SER A 36 38.67 12.05 15.16
CA SER A 36 38.45 13.23 14.31
C SER A 36 37.00 13.69 14.21
N LEU A 37 36.02 12.80 14.45
CA LEU A 37 34.60 13.09 14.19
C LEU A 37 33.67 12.76 15.35
N HIS A 38 34.13 11.93 16.28
CA HIS A 38 33.28 11.33 17.32
C HIS A 38 33.89 11.43 18.73
N SER A 39 34.91 12.28 18.91
CA SER A 39 35.60 12.48 20.20
C SER A 39 34.62 12.81 21.32
N ASP A 40 33.61 13.62 21.01
CA ASP A 40 32.69 14.21 21.98
C ASP A 40 31.53 13.26 22.34
N HIS A 41 31.40 12.13 21.66
CA HIS A 41 30.32 11.16 21.86
C HIS A 41 30.75 9.71 21.63
N PHE A 42 31.96 9.39 22.11
CA PHE A 42 32.53 8.04 21.99
C PHE A 42 31.64 6.93 22.59
N GLN A 43 30.93 7.20 23.70
CA GLN A 43 30.05 6.23 24.36
C GLN A 43 28.86 5.80 23.48
N GLN A 44 28.48 6.64 22.52
CA GLN A 44 27.44 6.39 21.54
C GLN A 44 27.96 5.70 20.27
N LEU A 45 29.23 5.31 20.25
CA LEU A 45 29.76 4.40 19.24
C LEU A 45 29.48 2.96 19.65
N LYS A 46 29.04 2.15 18.70
CA LYS A 46 28.79 0.72 18.90
C LYS A 46 29.63 -0.08 17.93
N SER A 47 30.40 -1.03 18.46
CA SER A 47 31.07 -2.03 17.64
C SER A 47 30.02 -2.87 16.88
N PHE A 48 30.42 -3.60 15.85
CA PHE A 48 29.47 -4.46 15.12
C PHE A 48 28.77 -5.49 16.02
N LYS A 49 29.47 -6.04 17.01
CA LYS A 49 28.87 -6.96 17.98
C LYS A 49 27.78 -6.26 18.80
N GLN A 50 28.09 -5.09 19.36
CA GLN A 50 27.15 -4.30 20.15
C GLN A 50 25.98 -3.78 19.29
N LEU A 51 26.23 -3.46 18.02
CA LEU A 51 25.20 -3.06 17.07
C LEU A 51 24.22 -4.21 16.81
N ASN A 52 24.72 -5.43 16.59
CA ASN A 52 23.87 -6.60 16.41
C ASN A 52 23.02 -6.86 17.66
N GLU A 53 23.60 -6.77 18.86
CA GLU A 53 22.87 -6.91 20.13
C GLU A 53 21.77 -5.84 20.25
N LEU A 54 22.10 -4.58 19.91
CA LEU A 54 21.15 -3.47 19.91
C LEU A 54 20.03 -3.68 18.88
N MET A 55 20.36 -4.12 17.66
CA MET A 55 19.39 -4.42 16.61
C MET A 55 18.42 -5.51 17.07
N LEU A 56 18.92 -6.60 17.64
CA LEU A 56 18.08 -7.67 18.20
C LEU A 56 17.17 -7.17 19.32
N GLN A 57 17.68 -6.32 20.22
CA GLN A 57 16.86 -5.71 21.27
C GLN A 57 15.76 -4.80 20.70
N LYS A 58 16.07 -4.01 19.67
CA LYS A 58 15.09 -3.14 19.00
C LYS A 58 14.08 -3.93 18.19
N MET A 59 14.48 -5.02 17.55
CA MET A 59 13.56 -5.94 16.87
C MET A 59 12.55 -6.53 17.85
N LYS A 60 12.98 -7.01 19.03
CA LYS A 60 12.04 -7.48 20.08
C LYS A 60 11.04 -6.41 20.51
N SER A 61 11.50 -5.15 20.62
CA SER A 61 10.63 -4.02 20.96
C SER A 61 9.63 -3.72 19.85
N TYR A 62 10.07 -3.82 18.58
CA TYR A 62 9.21 -3.69 17.41
C TYR A 62 8.15 -4.79 17.35
N ASP A 63 8.53 -6.05 17.56
CA ASP A 63 7.61 -7.18 17.56
C ASP A 63 6.55 -7.03 18.66
N TYR A 64 6.96 -6.59 19.85
CA TYR A 64 6.04 -6.29 20.94
C TYR A 64 5.04 -5.18 20.56
N LEU A 65 5.50 -4.09 19.94
CA LEU A 65 4.63 -3.02 19.45
C LEU A 65 3.66 -3.52 18.38
N MET A 66 4.13 -4.34 17.44
CA MET A 66 3.28 -4.93 16.40
C MET A 66 2.19 -5.82 17.00
N ASN A 67 2.50 -6.59 18.04
CA ASN A 67 1.50 -7.38 18.77
C ASN A 67 0.44 -6.50 19.45
N ILE A 68 0.84 -5.40 20.10
CA ILE A 68 -0.12 -4.45 20.69
C ILE A 68 -1.03 -3.85 19.61
N ILE A 69 -0.45 -3.43 18.47
CA ILE A 69 -1.23 -2.89 17.35
C ILE A 69 -2.26 -3.91 16.87
N GLN A 70 -1.89 -5.18 16.78
CA GLN A 70 -2.80 -6.24 16.37
C GLN A 70 -3.94 -6.45 17.38
N GLN A 71 -3.64 -6.44 18.68
CA GLN A 71 -4.67 -6.53 19.74
C GLN A 71 -5.66 -5.36 19.70
N ILE A 72 -5.16 -4.14 19.45
CA ILE A 72 -6.00 -2.95 19.28
C ILE A 72 -6.91 -3.12 18.06
N LYS A 73 -6.38 -3.57 16.91
CA LYS A 73 -7.19 -3.84 15.70
C LYS A 73 -8.29 -4.86 15.96
N THR A 74 -7.97 -5.97 16.63
CA THR A 74 -8.96 -6.98 17.01
C THR A 74 -10.03 -6.39 17.91
N SER A 75 -9.65 -5.60 18.92
CA SER A 75 -10.59 -4.96 19.83
C SER A 75 -11.53 -3.98 19.11
N ILE A 76 -10.99 -3.16 18.19
CA ILE A 76 -11.78 -2.25 17.35
C ILE A 76 -12.77 -3.03 16.48
N ASN A 77 -12.32 -4.13 15.86
CA ASN A 77 -13.21 -4.97 15.05
C ASN A 77 -14.32 -5.59 15.89
N THR A 78 -14.03 -6.08 17.10
CA THR A 78 -15.05 -6.60 18.02
C THR A 78 -16.06 -5.52 18.40
N ILE A 79 -15.60 -4.30 18.71
CA ILE A 79 -16.49 -3.16 18.98
C ILE A 79 -17.36 -2.87 17.74
N TYR A 80 -16.77 -2.86 16.55
CA TYR A 80 -17.49 -2.64 15.30
C TYR A 80 -18.57 -3.71 15.06
N GLU A 81 -18.25 -4.99 15.26
CA GLU A 81 -19.21 -6.09 15.13
C GLU A 81 -20.35 -6.00 16.15
N ILE A 82 -20.10 -5.47 17.34
CA ILE A 82 -21.13 -5.21 18.35
C ILE A 82 -22.01 -4.02 17.95
N VAL A 83 -21.41 -2.93 17.47
CA VAL A 83 -22.11 -1.65 17.22
C VAL A 83 -22.80 -1.61 15.86
N ASN A 84 -22.21 -2.19 14.81
CA ASN A 84 -22.74 -2.12 13.44
C ASN A 84 -24.17 -2.68 13.31
N PRO A 85 -24.54 -3.81 13.93
CA PRO A 85 -25.92 -4.30 13.92
C PRO A 85 -26.91 -3.40 14.66
N LEU A 86 -26.41 -2.53 15.54
CA LEU A 86 -27.22 -1.59 16.31
C LEU A 86 -27.58 -0.35 15.50
N TYR A 87 -27.03 -0.16 14.31
CA TYR A 87 -27.38 0.96 13.46
C TYR A 87 -28.90 0.98 13.19
N VAL A 88 -29.53 2.08 13.63
CA VAL A 88 -30.94 2.38 13.42
C VAL A 88 -31.02 3.35 12.25
N HIS A 89 -31.69 2.94 11.17
CA HIS A 89 -31.97 3.86 10.08
C HIS A 89 -32.90 4.97 10.59
N PRO A 90 -32.62 6.25 10.29
CA PRO A 90 -33.58 7.31 10.56
C PRO A 90 -34.89 6.99 9.82
N LEU A 91 -35.98 6.85 10.57
CA LEU A 91 -37.28 6.51 10.01
C LEU A 91 -38.10 7.80 9.84
N GLU A 92 -38.39 8.17 8.59
CA GLU A 92 -39.15 9.37 8.27
C GLU A 92 -40.63 9.26 8.67
N ASN A 93 -41.18 8.04 8.68
CA ASN A 93 -42.56 7.80 9.13
C ASN A 93 -42.73 6.44 9.82
N VAL A 94 -42.61 6.43 11.15
CA VAL A 94 -42.74 5.22 11.99
C VAL A 94 -44.13 4.59 11.87
N GLN A 95 -45.16 5.37 11.54
CA GLN A 95 -46.55 4.90 11.48
C GLN A 95 -46.83 3.98 10.27
N GLN A 96 -45.95 3.98 9.27
CA GLN A 96 -46.09 3.18 8.05
C GLN A 96 -45.29 1.87 8.09
N LEU A 97 -44.57 1.61 9.18
CA LEU A 97 -43.73 0.42 9.31
C LEU A 97 -44.55 -0.80 9.71
N SER A 98 -44.11 -1.98 9.27
CA SER A 98 -44.64 -3.22 9.81
C SER A 98 -44.26 -3.37 11.29
N CYS A 99 -45.14 -3.98 12.09
CA CYS A 99 -44.86 -4.25 13.50
C CYS A 99 -43.58 -5.08 13.71
N SER A 100 -43.26 -6.01 12.79
CA SER A 100 -42.04 -6.81 12.86
C SER A 100 -40.79 -5.95 12.75
N TYR A 101 -40.75 -5.04 11.77
CA TYR A 101 -39.63 -4.14 11.58
C TYR A 101 -39.50 -3.13 12.72
N LEU A 102 -40.62 -2.60 13.22
CA LEU A 102 -40.62 -1.70 14.37
C LEU A 102 -40.03 -2.37 15.62
N ASN A 103 -40.41 -3.62 15.90
CA ASN A 103 -39.86 -4.39 17.01
C ASN A 103 -38.35 -4.62 16.86
N GLU A 104 -37.85 -4.90 15.66
CA GLU A 104 -36.40 -5.00 15.41
C GLU A 104 -35.67 -3.69 15.71
N GLN A 105 -36.21 -2.54 15.31
CA GLN A 105 -35.62 -1.24 15.61
C GLN A 105 -35.64 -0.92 17.10
N ILE A 106 -36.73 -1.24 17.81
CA ILE A 106 -36.82 -1.09 19.27
C ILE A 106 -35.75 -1.93 19.98
N ILE A 107 -35.57 -3.20 19.58
CA ILE A 107 -34.53 -4.07 20.15
C ILE A 107 -33.13 -3.49 19.91
N LYS A 108 -32.86 -2.90 18.74
CA LYS A 108 -31.58 -2.22 18.47
C LYS A 108 -31.38 -1.01 19.37
N LEU A 109 -32.41 -0.16 19.54
CA LEU A 109 -32.35 1.00 20.43
C LEU A 109 -32.08 0.59 21.89
N MET A 110 -32.75 -0.45 22.40
CA MET A 110 -32.50 -0.95 23.76
C MET A 110 -31.06 -1.43 23.94
N LYS A 111 -30.48 -2.08 22.92
CA LYS A 111 -29.08 -2.52 22.96
C LYS A 111 -28.10 -1.34 22.91
N ILE A 112 -28.41 -0.27 22.18
CA ILE A 112 -27.65 0.98 22.20
C ILE A 112 -27.68 1.57 23.61
N GLU A 113 -28.86 1.69 24.21
CA GLU A 113 -29.03 2.24 25.55
C GLU A 113 -28.23 1.46 26.61
N VAL A 114 -28.22 0.12 26.53
CA VAL A 114 -27.37 -0.71 27.41
C VAL A 114 -25.88 -0.47 27.16
N ALA A 115 -25.45 -0.35 25.90
CA ALA A 115 -24.06 -0.06 25.56
C ALA A 115 -23.62 1.34 26.04
N GLU A 116 -24.50 2.34 25.96
CA GLU A 116 -24.29 3.69 26.49
C GLU A 116 -24.26 3.71 28.02
N ALA A 117 -25.19 3.02 28.67
CA ALA A 117 -25.27 2.88 30.13
C ALA A 117 -24.07 2.12 30.72
N THR A 118 -23.44 1.26 29.91
CA THR A 118 -22.14 0.65 30.24
C THR A 118 -21.02 1.68 30.04
N ALA A 119 -21.11 2.79 30.78
CA ALA A 119 -20.37 4.06 30.65
C ALA A 119 -18.83 3.96 30.58
N GLY A 120 -18.26 2.78 30.76
CA GLY A 120 -16.83 2.50 30.55
C GLY A 120 -16.42 2.42 29.08
N LEU A 121 -17.30 1.99 28.15
CA LEU A 121 -16.84 1.73 26.77
C LEU A 121 -16.45 3.02 26.04
N ILE A 122 -17.30 4.05 26.10
CA ILE A 122 -17.06 5.34 25.43
C ILE A 122 -15.86 6.06 26.04
N VAL A 123 -15.75 6.07 27.38
CA VAL A 123 -14.62 6.68 28.10
C VAL A 123 -13.31 5.98 27.73
N ASN A 124 -13.30 4.64 27.72
CA ASN A 124 -12.11 3.86 27.36
C ASN A 124 -11.70 4.08 25.90
N ILE A 125 -12.65 4.19 24.96
CA ILE A 125 -12.36 4.49 23.55
C ILE A 125 -11.74 5.88 23.41
N LYS A 126 -12.28 6.88 24.12
CA LYS A 126 -11.75 8.25 24.08
C LYS A 126 -10.33 8.32 24.66
N GLU A 127 -10.11 7.72 25.83
CA GLU A 127 -8.77 7.66 26.43
C GLU A 127 -7.75 6.93 25.54
N LEU A 128 -8.18 5.83 24.90
CA LEU A 128 -7.33 5.10 23.96
C LEU A 128 -6.96 5.98 22.75
N ASN A 129 -7.94 6.69 22.18
CA ASN A 129 -7.71 7.60 21.07
C ASN A 129 -6.72 8.72 21.44
N ASP A 130 -6.87 9.32 22.62
CA ASP A 130 -5.97 10.37 23.12
C ASP A 130 -4.54 9.83 23.31
N ARG A 131 -4.38 8.60 23.80
CA ARG A 131 -3.07 7.93 23.90
C ARG A 131 -2.46 7.69 22.52
N ILE A 132 -3.24 7.22 21.55
CA ILE A 132 -2.78 6.99 20.18
C ILE A 132 -2.35 8.30 19.52
N GLN A 133 -3.15 9.37 19.65
CA GLN A 133 -2.79 10.68 19.10
C GLN A 133 -1.47 11.21 19.68
N ASN A 134 -1.31 11.12 21.01
CA ASN A 134 -0.06 11.53 21.66
C ASN A 134 1.17 10.76 21.13
N ILE A 135 1.02 9.46 20.88
CA ILE A 135 2.09 8.64 20.28
C ILE A 135 2.37 9.10 18.84
N CYS A 136 1.34 9.29 18.02
CA CYS A 136 1.48 9.77 16.64
C CYS A 136 2.19 11.12 16.56
N CYS A 137 1.86 12.08 17.44
CA CYS A 137 2.55 13.37 17.50
C CYS A 137 4.05 13.22 17.82
N LYS A 138 4.40 12.33 18.76
CA LYS A 138 5.81 12.03 19.07
C LYS A 138 6.57 11.46 17.87
N PHE A 139 5.92 10.62 17.05
CA PHE A 139 6.53 10.07 15.84
C PHE A 139 6.66 11.09 14.70
N GLN A 140 5.71 12.01 14.55
CA GLN A 140 5.79 13.07 13.54
C GLN A 140 7.01 13.97 13.77
N ASN A 141 7.34 14.26 15.03
CA ASN A 141 8.54 15.00 15.40
C ASN A 141 9.86 14.25 15.10
N LEU A 142 9.82 12.93 14.87
CA LEU A 142 10.99 12.16 14.44
C LEU A 142 11.19 12.18 12.91
N LYS A 143 10.11 12.37 12.13
CA LYS A 143 10.19 12.45 10.65
C LYS A 143 10.86 13.73 10.15
N SER A 144 10.94 14.77 10.98
CA SER A 144 11.59 16.03 10.65
C SER A 144 13.11 16.02 10.80
N ILE A 145 13.74 14.87 11.07
CA ILE A 145 15.19 14.73 10.99
C ILE A 145 15.53 14.41 9.52
N PRO A 146 16.02 15.37 8.71
CA PRO A 146 16.36 15.09 7.33
C PRO A 146 17.54 14.11 7.29
N ILE A 147 17.26 12.86 6.97
CA ILE A 147 18.29 11.90 6.58
C ILE A 147 18.75 12.36 5.20
N LYS A 148 19.82 13.16 5.16
CA LYS A 148 20.53 13.47 3.90
C LYS A 148 21.10 12.15 3.38
N GLN A 149 20.33 11.44 2.55
CA GLN A 149 20.83 10.35 1.75
C GLN A 149 21.83 10.95 0.77
N THR A 150 23.13 10.79 1.03
CA THR A 150 24.16 11.10 0.06
C THR A 150 24.07 10.06 -1.07
N ASN A 151 23.85 10.53 -2.30
CA ASN A 151 23.66 9.77 -3.55
C ASN A 151 24.84 8.84 -3.89
N PHE A 152 25.00 7.74 -3.16
CA PHE A 152 26.06 6.74 -3.40
C PHE A 152 25.66 5.70 -4.48
N SER A 153 24.37 5.62 -4.84
CA SER A 153 23.83 4.62 -5.77
C SER A 153 24.06 4.95 -7.25
N ASP A 154 24.22 6.22 -7.60
CA ASP A 154 24.20 6.65 -9.01
C ASP A 154 25.54 6.39 -9.74
N GLN A 155 26.64 6.24 -9.01
CA GLN A 155 27.97 6.03 -9.60
C GLN A 155 28.24 4.56 -10.02
N LEU A 156 27.51 3.58 -9.48
CA LEU A 156 27.72 2.17 -9.83
C LEU A 156 27.00 1.74 -11.12
N TYR A 157 26.01 2.52 -11.59
CA TYR A 157 25.19 2.15 -12.75
C TYR A 157 25.79 2.56 -14.10
N GLN A 158 26.72 3.52 -14.16
CA GLN A 158 27.22 4.05 -15.44
C GLN A 158 28.36 3.23 -16.06
N ASN A 159 28.98 2.29 -15.33
CA ASN A 159 30.18 1.57 -15.81
C ASN A 159 29.92 0.20 -16.48
N LYS A 160 28.68 -0.19 -16.77
CA LYS A 160 28.36 -1.54 -17.29
C LYS A 160 27.74 -1.62 -18.70
N GLN A 161 27.63 -0.53 -19.46
CA GLN A 161 26.89 -0.55 -20.74
C GLN A 161 27.72 -0.22 -22.01
N GLN A 162 28.87 -0.86 -22.21
CA GLN A 162 29.51 -0.89 -23.54
C GLN A 162 30.07 -2.28 -23.86
N GLY A 163 29.29 -3.07 -24.62
CA GLY A 163 29.76 -4.32 -25.21
C GLY A 163 28.65 -5.22 -25.76
N SER A 164 28.49 -5.23 -27.09
CA SER A 164 27.97 -6.35 -27.92
C SER A 164 26.62 -7.00 -27.53
N TYR A 165 25.49 -6.47 -28.04
CA TYR A 165 24.15 -7.04 -27.76
C TYR A 165 23.24 -7.30 -28.97
N PHE A 166 23.72 -7.26 -30.21
CA PHE A 166 22.83 -7.27 -31.37
C PHE A 166 22.28 -8.64 -31.81
N SER A 167 22.82 -9.76 -31.29
CA SER A 167 22.36 -11.12 -31.65
C SER A 167 21.55 -11.84 -30.56
N ILE A 168 21.55 -11.31 -29.33
CA ILE A 168 20.82 -11.86 -28.18
C ILE A 168 19.38 -11.32 -28.12
N GLU A 169 19.12 -10.14 -28.71
CA GLU A 169 17.85 -9.42 -28.64
C GLU A 169 16.69 -10.19 -29.31
N SER A 170 16.92 -10.82 -30.47
CA SER A 170 15.86 -11.53 -31.20
C SER A 170 15.41 -12.85 -30.54
N GLN A 171 16.28 -13.51 -29.78
CA GLN A 171 15.93 -14.71 -28.99
C GLN A 171 15.25 -14.32 -27.67
N LEU A 172 15.68 -13.23 -27.04
CA LEU A 172 15.02 -12.66 -25.86
C LEU A 172 13.62 -12.13 -26.19
N GLU A 173 13.41 -11.53 -27.36
CA GLU A 173 12.08 -11.09 -27.79
C GLU A 173 11.08 -12.25 -27.91
N LYS A 174 11.49 -13.40 -28.47
CA LYS A 174 10.63 -14.59 -28.54
C LYS A 174 10.34 -15.19 -27.17
N GLN A 175 11.34 -15.34 -26.31
CA GLN A 175 11.11 -15.80 -24.93
C GLN A 175 10.25 -14.82 -24.12
N ASN A 176 10.43 -13.51 -24.30
CA ASN A 176 9.63 -12.50 -23.62
C ASN A 176 8.18 -12.44 -24.14
N GLN A 177 7.93 -12.80 -25.40
CA GLN A 177 6.57 -12.94 -25.95
C GLN A 177 5.85 -14.18 -25.40
N GLU A 178 6.54 -15.31 -25.25
CA GLU A 178 5.95 -16.52 -24.62
C GLU A 178 5.68 -16.32 -23.13
N MET A 179 6.52 -15.53 -22.45
CA MET A 179 6.38 -15.25 -21.02
C MET A 179 5.24 -14.25 -20.73
N SER A 180 4.93 -13.34 -21.66
CA SER A 180 3.78 -12.41 -21.53
C SER A 180 2.43 -13.05 -21.86
N GLN A 181 2.42 -14.20 -22.56
CA GLN A 181 1.19 -14.93 -22.89
C GLN A 181 0.73 -15.93 -21.82
N ASN A 182 1.53 -16.18 -20.78
CA ASN A 182 1.27 -17.23 -19.78
C ASN A 182 1.17 -16.70 -18.34
N LEU A 183 1.08 -15.39 -18.13
CA LEU A 183 1.06 -14.83 -16.79
C LEU A 183 -0.34 -14.89 -16.20
N THR A 184 -0.71 -16.03 -15.59
CA THR A 184 -2.01 -16.16 -14.94
C THR A 184 -2.13 -15.19 -13.75
N ILE A 185 -2.87 -14.10 -13.95
CA ILE A 185 -3.20 -13.11 -12.91
C ILE A 185 -4.55 -13.45 -12.28
N LEU A 186 -4.57 -13.54 -10.95
CA LEU A 186 -5.74 -13.81 -10.12
C LEU A 186 -5.80 -12.82 -8.96
N PHE A 187 -6.97 -12.60 -8.36
CA PHE A 187 -7.04 -11.88 -7.10
C PHE A 187 -6.29 -12.66 -6.01
N SER A 188 -5.53 -11.96 -5.18
CA SER A 188 -4.77 -12.57 -4.10
C SER A 188 -5.68 -12.91 -2.92
N SER A 189 -5.60 -14.15 -2.42
CA SER A 189 -6.21 -14.53 -1.14
C SER A 189 -5.58 -13.82 0.04
N ASP A 190 -4.32 -13.42 -0.08
CA ASP A 190 -3.48 -12.93 1.01
C ASP A 190 -3.46 -11.40 1.06
N TYR A 191 -3.54 -10.75 -0.10
CA TYR A 191 -3.49 -9.29 -0.25
C TYR A 191 -4.87 -8.68 -0.50
N LYS A 192 -5.80 -8.96 0.39
CA LYS A 192 -7.15 -8.37 0.40
C LYS A 192 -7.65 -8.13 1.82
N PRO A 193 -8.60 -7.20 2.02
CA PRO A 193 -9.40 -7.17 3.23
C PRO A 193 -10.19 -8.47 3.41
N ILE A 194 -10.49 -8.84 4.66
CA ILE A 194 -11.35 -9.99 4.98
C ILE A 194 -12.76 -9.84 4.38
N GLN A 195 -13.21 -8.61 4.16
CA GLN A 195 -14.51 -8.27 3.59
C GLN A 195 -14.60 -8.43 2.07
N ILE A 196 -13.46 -8.64 1.39
CA ILE A 196 -13.47 -9.02 -0.01
C ILE A 196 -13.61 -10.54 -0.09
N GLU A 197 -14.74 -11.01 -0.58
CA GLU A 197 -14.97 -12.41 -0.93
C GLU A 197 -14.41 -12.68 -2.33
N LEU A 198 -13.74 -13.82 -2.48
CA LEU A 198 -13.20 -14.28 -3.74
C LEU A 198 -13.95 -15.52 -4.22
N GLU A 199 -14.39 -15.51 -5.47
CA GLU A 199 -15.10 -16.61 -6.11
C GLU A 199 -14.40 -17.03 -7.41
N ASN A 200 -14.85 -18.15 -7.98
CA ASN A 200 -14.41 -18.67 -9.27
C ASN A 200 -12.87 -18.82 -9.35
N ASN A 201 -12.29 -19.53 -8.39
CA ASN A 201 -10.85 -19.73 -8.26
C ASN A 201 -10.07 -18.40 -8.23
N CYS A 202 -10.54 -17.46 -7.41
CA CYS A 202 -9.96 -16.12 -7.27
C CYS A 202 -10.01 -15.26 -8.54
N LYS A 203 -10.87 -15.58 -9.51
CA LYS A 203 -11.10 -14.72 -10.69
C LYS A 203 -12.13 -13.62 -10.44
N LYS A 204 -12.95 -13.74 -9.41
CA LYS A 204 -14.04 -12.80 -9.10
C LYS A 204 -13.86 -12.25 -7.70
N ALA A 205 -13.96 -10.93 -7.54
CA ALA A 205 -13.90 -10.24 -6.25
C ALA A 205 -15.24 -9.55 -5.96
N ILE A 206 -15.72 -9.69 -4.73
CA ILE A 206 -16.98 -9.11 -4.23
C ILE A 206 -16.69 -8.40 -2.91
N ASN A 207 -17.10 -7.15 -2.76
CA ASN A 207 -16.98 -6.45 -1.49
C ASN A 207 -18.27 -6.57 -0.67
N LEU A 208 -18.20 -7.26 0.46
CA LEU A 208 -19.33 -7.50 1.37
C LEU A 208 -19.49 -6.43 2.46
N CYS A 209 -18.67 -5.37 2.43
CA CYS A 209 -18.69 -4.32 3.45
C CYS A 209 -18.94 -2.94 2.86
N ILE A 210 -19.60 -2.09 3.66
CA ILE A 210 -19.77 -0.68 3.36
C ILE A 210 -18.38 -0.02 3.21
N GLY A 211 -18.30 0.88 2.23
CA GLY A 211 -17.09 1.65 1.92
C GLY A 211 -16.21 0.99 0.86
N TRP A 212 -15.21 1.75 0.42
CA TRP A 212 -14.32 1.34 -0.64
C TRP A 212 -13.17 0.48 -0.13
N LYS A 213 -12.88 -0.60 -0.86
CA LYS A 213 -11.81 -1.53 -0.58
C LYS A 213 -10.98 -1.81 -1.82
N VAL A 214 -9.69 -2.05 -1.63
CA VAL A 214 -8.78 -2.46 -2.71
C VAL A 214 -8.57 -3.97 -2.66
N ALA A 215 -8.81 -4.65 -3.78
CA ALA A 215 -8.40 -6.03 -4.00
C ALA A 215 -7.16 -6.05 -4.92
N VAL A 216 -6.08 -6.66 -4.45
CA VAL A 216 -4.81 -6.77 -5.18
C VAL A 216 -4.74 -8.13 -5.88
N CYS A 217 -4.23 -8.16 -7.10
CA CYS A 217 -3.99 -9.39 -7.84
C CYS A 217 -2.53 -9.84 -7.75
N GLU A 218 -2.30 -11.13 -7.99
CA GLU A 218 -0.99 -11.76 -8.11
C GLU A 218 -0.89 -12.52 -9.44
N PRO A 219 0.32 -12.72 -9.97
CA PRO A 219 1.61 -12.28 -9.44
C PRO A 219 1.88 -10.78 -9.64
N LYS A 220 3.02 -10.29 -9.14
CA LYS A 220 3.52 -8.96 -9.51
C LYS A 220 3.80 -8.88 -11.01
N ILE A 221 3.61 -7.70 -11.58
CA ILE A 221 3.90 -7.45 -13.00
C ILE A 221 5.42 -7.48 -13.20
N PRO A 222 5.96 -8.40 -14.03
CA PRO A 222 7.39 -8.48 -14.28
C PRO A 222 7.97 -7.18 -14.82
N LYS A 223 9.16 -6.79 -14.34
CA LYS A 223 9.94 -5.65 -14.85
C LYS A 223 10.74 -6.05 -16.10
N ASN A 224 10.06 -6.60 -17.10
CA ASN A 224 10.68 -6.99 -18.37
C ASN A 224 10.44 -5.91 -19.45
N ASN A 225 11.10 -6.07 -20.59
CA ASN A 225 10.98 -5.14 -21.72
C ASN A 225 9.68 -5.36 -22.54
N CYS A 226 8.80 -6.29 -22.13
CA CYS A 226 7.58 -6.62 -22.83
C CYS A 226 6.37 -5.99 -22.13
N PRO A 227 5.43 -5.35 -22.85
CA PRO A 227 4.17 -4.92 -22.24
C PRO A 227 3.40 -6.11 -21.69
N ILE A 228 2.90 -5.99 -20.47
CA ILE A 228 2.01 -6.97 -19.84
C ILE A 228 0.59 -6.44 -19.90
N THR A 229 -0.34 -7.26 -20.41
CA THR A 229 -1.75 -6.88 -20.57
C THR A 229 -2.65 -7.81 -19.78
N PHE A 230 -3.62 -7.25 -19.05
CA PHE A 230 -4.65 -8.00 -18.34
C PHE A 230 -6.00 -7.28 -18.44
N GLN A 231 -7.09 -8.01 -18.20
CA GLN A 231 -8.44 -7.53 -18.46
C GLN A 231 -9.37 -7.71 -17.26
N PHE A 232 -10.09 -6.63 -16.92
CA PHE A 232 -11.16 -6.66 -15.93
C PHE A 232 -12.52 -6.52 -16.62
N LYS A 233 -13.47 -7.36 -16.24
CA LYS A 233 -14.88 -7.25 -16.62
C LYS A 233 -15.69 -6.71 -15.45
N ILE A 234 -16.48 -5.67 -15.73
CA ILE A 234 -17.35 -5.04 -14.76
C ILE A 234 -18.64 -5.83 -14.71
N ILE A 235 -18.86 -6.62 -13.66
CA ILE A 235 -20.10 -7.43 -13.57
C ILE A 235 -21.21 -6.58 -12.97
N ASN A 236 -20.94 -5.97 -11.82
CA ASN A 236 -21.87 -5.10 -11.13
C ASN A 236 -21.09 -4.03 -10.36
N ALA A 237 -21.07 -2.79 -10.82
CA ALA A 237 -20.46 -1.68 -10.09
C ALA A 237 -21.24 -0.37 -10.32
N SER A 238 -21.46 0.33 -9.22
CA SER A 238 -21.99 1.70 -9.22
C SER A 238 -20.86 2.74 -9.33
N ALA A 239 -19.70 2.40 -8.78
CA ALA A 239 -18.45 3.12 -8.90
C ALA A 239 -17.31 2.16 -8.58
N CYS A 240 -16.44 1.86 -9.55
CA CYS A 240 -15.22 1.09 -9.32
C CYS A 240 -13.99 1.77 -9.91
N ASP A 241 -12.82 1.43 -9.38
CA ASP A 241 -11.50 1.88 -9.83
C ASP A 241 -10.71 0.68 -10.40
N ILE A 242 -10.02 0.88 -11.52
CA ILE A 242 -9.28 -0.17 -12.23
C ILE A 242 -7.86 0.29 -12.53
N GLY A 243 -6.86 -0.53 -12.22
CA GLY A 243 -5.49 -0.27 -12.63
C GLY A 243 -4.46 -1.12 -11.92
N VAL A 244 -3.41 -0.46 -11.43
CA VAL A 244 -2.27 -1.09 -10.75
C VAL A 244 -1.90 -0.35 -9.47
N CYS A 245 -1.21 -1.05 -8.57
CA CYS A 245 -0.79 -0.52 -7.29
C CYS A 245 0.59 -1.01 -6.83
N HIS A 246 1.17 -0.30 -5.88
CA HIS A 246 2.26 -0.75 -5.03
C HIS A 246 1.67 -1.47 -3.82
N ARG A 247 1.71 -2.80 -3.82
CA ARG A 247 1.10 -3.66 -2.78
C ARG A 247 1.40 -3.20 -1.36
N ASN A 248 2.66 -2.89 -1.04
CA ASN A 248 3.06 -2.53 0.32
C ASN A 248 2.41 -1.22 0.80
N LYS A 249 2.15 -0.26 -0.11
CA LYS A 249 1.43 0.97 0.19
C LYS A 249 -0.07 0.71 0.42
N ILE A 250 -0.67 -0.22 -0.34
CA ILE A 250 -2.05 -0.64 -0.11
C ILE A 250 -2.22 -1.33 1.25
N ILE A 251 -1.27 -2.21 1.60
CA ILE A 251 -1.28 -2.91 2.91
C ILE A 251 -1.13 -1.89 4.05
N SER A 252 -0.21 -0.92 3.92
CA SER A 252 0.00 0.10 4.97
C SER A 252 -1.21 1.04 5.12
N ALA A 253 -1.97 1.26 4.03
CA ALA A 253 -3.25 1.96 4.03
C ALA A 253 -4.43 1.10 4.52
N ASN A 254 -4.17 -0.13 4.99
CA ASN A 254 -5.19 -1.09 5.42
C ASN A 254 -6.28 -1.30 4.35
N TYR A 255 -5.88 -1.32 3.08
CA TYR A 255 -6.74 -1.52 1.91
C TYR A 255 -7.90 -0.50 1.76
N SER A 256 -7.86 0.64 2.46
CA SER A 256 -8.87 1.71 2.34
C SER A 256 -8.55 2.61 1.16
N LEU A 257 -9.53 2.77 0.25
CA LEU A 257 -9.35 3.60 -0.93
C LEU A 257 -9.49 5.11 -0.61
N ASP A 258 -10.26 5.49 0.41
CA ASP A 258 -10.39 6.89 0.81
C ASP A 258 -9.08 7.42 1.40
N LEU A 259 -8.38 6.55 2.13
CA LEU A 259 -6.97 6.79 2.45
C LEU A 259 -6.18 6.85 1.14
N ALA A 260 -6.37 5.89 0.22
CA ALA A 260 -5.61 5.80 -1.02
C ALA A 260 -5.65 7.06 -1.91
N LYS A 261 -6.77 7.77 -1.90
CA LYS A 261 -7.04 8.93 -2.76
C LYS A 261 -6.50 10.25 -2.21
N GLY A 262 -6.26 10.37 -0.89
CA GLY A 262 -5.92 11.64 -0.25
C GLY A 262 -4.43 11.97 -0.11
N SER A 263 -3.51 11.01 -0.29
CA SER A 263 -2.10 11.21 0.14
C SER A 263 -1.03 10.33 -0.55
N ALA A 264 -0.99 10.29 -1.89
CA ALA A 264 0.05 9.59 -2.65
C ALA A 264 0.20 8.09 -2.33
N GLN A 265 -0.89 7.34 -2.43
CA GLN A 265 -0.94 5.99 -1.86
C GLN A 265 -0.88 4.89 -2.91
N GLY A 266 0.18 4.92 -3.72
CA GLY A 266 0.61 3.76 -4.48
C GLY A 266 -0.43 3.15 -5.41
N ILE A 267 -1.32 3.93 -6.00
CA ILE A 267 -2.23 3.49 -7.06
C ILE A 267 -2.06 4.29 -8.33
N TYR A 268 -2.32 3.63 -9.45
CA TYR A 268 -2.48 4.21 -10.78
C TYR A 268 -3.77 3.63 -11.34
N CYS A 269 -4.87 4.39 -11.31
CA CYS A 269 -6.21 3.87 -11.61
C CYS A 269 -7.05 4.89 -12.38
N ILE A 270 -8.03 4.39 -13.10
CA ILE A 270 -9.16 5.16 -13.62
C ILE A 270 -10.44 4.65 -12.96
N ASN A 271 -11.41 5.53 -12.73
CA ASN A 271 -12.72 5.13 -12.21
C ASN A 271 -13.80 5.11 -13.30
N GLN A 272 -14.92 4.49 -12.95
CA GLN A 272 -16.08 4.31 -13.83
C GLN A 272 -16.62 5.61 -14.45
N GLN A 273 -16.49 6.74 -13.74
CA GLN A 273 -16.93 8.06 -14.19
C GLN A 273 -15.87 8.85 -14.97
N GLY A 274 -14.68 8.28 -15.19
CA GLY A 274 -13.57 8.88 -15.95
C GLY A 274 -12.58 9.71 -15.11
N TYR A 275 -12.66 9.64 -13.78
CA TYR A 275 -11.66 10.25 -12.89
C TYR A 275 -10.41 9.41 -12.81
N VAL A 276 -9.27 10.07 -12.64
CA VAL A 276 -7.96 9.42 -12.63
C VAL A 276 -7.26 9.59 -11.29
N TYR A 277 -6.41 8.61 -10.96
CA TYR A 277 -5.62 8.57 -9.74
C TYR A 277 -4.20 8.10 -10.07
N SER A 278 -3.21 8.84 -9.59
CA SER A 278 -1.79 8.59 -9.82
C SER A 278 -0.98 8.82 -8.55
N ASN A 279 -0.13 7.85 -8.23
CA ASN A 279 0.91 7.97 -7.20
C ASN A 279 2.06 8.89 -7.64
N LEU A 280 2.28 9.06 -8.94
CA LEU A 280 3.37 9.89 -9.48
C LEU A 280 2.96 11.36 -9.65
N ASN A 281 1.76 11.61 -10.17
CA ASN A 281 1.29 12.96 -10.49
C ASN A 281 -0.01 13.30 -9.75
N GLN A 282 0.10 13.96 -8.60
CA GLN A 282 -1.07 14.32 -7.79
C GLN A 282 -1.98 15.35 -8.48
N ASN A 283 -1.46 16.14 -9.43
CA ASN A 283 -2.23 17.20 -10.08
C ASN A 283 -3.34 16.67 -10.99
N ILE A 284 -3.30 15.39 -11.37
CA ILE A 284 -4.37 14.76 -12.14
C ILE A 284 -5.40 14.04 -11.26
N ASN A 285 -5.11 13.86 -9.97
CA ASN A 285 -6.00 13.13 -9.07
C ASN A 285 -7.35 13.83 -8.93
N ASN A 286 -8.43 13.03 -8.91
CA ASN A 286 -9.81 13.53 -8.85
C ASN A 286 -10.19 14.47 -10.01
N LYS A 287 -9.48 14.39 -11.15
CA LYS A 287 -9.89 15.07 -12.39
C LYS A 287 -10.45 14.08 -13.39
N LYS A 288 -11.54 14.46 -14.04
CA LYS A 288 -12.14 13.68 -15.12
C LYS A 288 -11.29 13.82 -16.40
N GLN A 289 -10.36 12.89 -16.61
CA GLN A 289 -9.40 12.90 -17.72
C GLN A 289 -9.43 11.63 -18.57
N SER A 290 -10.01 10.54 -18.05
CA SER A 290 -10.16 9.30 -18.80
C SER A 290 -11.58 9.14 -19.34
N PHE A 291 -11.80 8.05 -20.06
CA PHE A 291 -13.13 7.63 -20.48
C PHE A 291 -13.93 7.05 -19.31
N SER A 292 -15.26 7.16 -19.40
CA SER A 292 -16.20 6.47 -18.52
C SER A 292 -16.50 5.07 -19.05
N PHE A 293 -16.89 4.16 -18.16
CA PHE A 293 -17.28 2.80 -18.52
C PHE A 293 -18.47 2.34 -17.66
N LYS A 294 -19.04 1.18 -17.96
CA LYS A 294 -20.26 0.68 -17.30
C LYS A 294 -20.24 -0.84 -17.09
N ASN A 295 -21.25 -1.36 -16.41
CA ASN A 295 -21.47 -2.80 -16.28
C ASN A 295 -21.47 -3.48 -17.65
N ASN A 296 -20.83 -4.65 -17.70
CA ASN A 296 -20.50 -5.48 -18.86
C ASN A 296 -19.35 -4.99 -19.75
N ASP A 297 -18.80 -3.79 -19.52
CA ASP A 297 -17.58 -3.38 -20.22
C ASP A 297 -16.39 -4.25 -19.78
N ILE A 298 -15.42 -4.39 -20.68
CA ILE A 298 -14.13 -5.03 -20.43
C ILE A 298 -13.05 -3.98 -20.57
N ILE A 299 -12.29 -3.73 -19.51
CA ILE A 299 -11.19 -2.78 -19.50
C ILE A 299 -9.88 -3.54 -19.54
N SER A 300 -9.12 -3.34 -20.61
CA SER A 300 -7.77 -3.86 -20.77
C SER A 300 -6.77 -2.86 -20.22
N VAL A 301 -5.82 -3.33 -19.42
CA VAL A 301 -4.74 -2.54 -18.84
C VAL A 301 -3.42 -3.10 -19.34
N GLU A 302 -2.67 -2.29 -20.08
CA GLU A 302 -1.32 -2.62 -20.55
C GLU A 302 -0.29 -1.84 -19.72
N VAL A 303 0.69 -2.53 -19.14
CA VAL A 303 1.80 -1.93 -18.40
C VAL A 303 3.10 -2.15 -19.16
N ASN A 304 3.77 -1.06 -19.49
CA ASN A 304 5.04 -1.07 -20.21
C ASN A 304 6.13 -0.36 -19.39
N TYR A 305 7.03 -1.14 -18.77
CA TYR A 305 8.14 -0.63 -17.97
C TYR A 305 9.17 0.14 -18.80
N GLN A 306 9.47 -0.31 -20.02
CA GLN A 306 10.42 0.37 -20.92
C GLN A 306 9.96 1.79 -21.29
N LYS A 307 8.66 1.93 -21.59
CA LYS A 307 8.02 3.21 -21.92
C LYS A 307 7.52 3.97 -20.69
N GLN A 308 7.67 3.40 -19.49
CA GLN A 308 7.15 3.93 -18.22
C GLN A 308 5.68 4.36 -18.32
N ARG A 309 4.85 3.54 -18.97
CA ARG A 309 3.46 3.89 -19.33
C ARG A 309 2.49 2.80 -18.95
N ILE A 310 1.34 3.20 -18.42
CA ILE A 310 0.14 2.36 -18.30
C ILE A 310 -0.89 2.87 -19.31
N LEU A 311 -1.53 1.95 -20.05
CA LEU A 311 -2.59 2.24 -21.02
C LEU A 311 -3.85 1.46 -20.63
N TRP A 312 -4.96 2.17 -20.46
CA TRP A 312 -6.29 1.59 -20.32
C TRP A 312 -7.02 1.67 -21.66
N THR A 313 -7.70 0.61 -22.04
CA THR A 313 -8.55 0.54 -23.24
C THR A 313 -9.89 -0.10 -22.90
N ASN A 314 -10.99 0.61 -23.13
CA ASN A 314 -12.31 -0.01 -23.13
C ASN A 314 -12.45 -0.89 -24.39
N GLN A 315 -12.62 -2.19 -24.22
CA GLN A 315 -12.66 -3.12 -25.35
C GLN A 315 -13.91 -2.97 -26.22
N ILE A 316 -14.98 -2.36 -25.69
CA ILE A 316 -16.24 -2.12 -26.40
C ILE A 316 -16.18 -0.78 -27.13
N SER A 317 -16.00 0.33 -26.40
CA SER A 317 -16.01 1.67 -27.02
C SER A 317 -14.72 2.03 -27.76
N LYS A 318 -13.63 1.28 -27.50
CA LYS A 318 -12.27 1.56 -27.99
C LYS A 318 -11.65 2.84 -27.47
N ASP A 319 -12.27 3.49 -26.49
CA ASP A 319 -11.68 4.64 -25.80
C ASP A 319 -10.41 4.24 -25.06
N GLN A 320 -9.44 5.15 -25.03
CA GLN A 320 -8.13 4.93 -24.43
C GLN A 320 -7.73 6.07 -23.50
N TYR A 321 -6.95 5.73 -22.48
CA TYR A 321 -6.29 6.68 -21.60
C TYR A 321 -4.93 6.13 -21.19
N SER A 322 -3.92 6.98 -21.05
CA SER A 322 -2.60 6.54 -20.58
C SER A 322 -1.98 7.52 -19.61
N MET A 323 -1.18 6.99 -18.68
CA MET A 323 -0.40 7.80 -17.73
C MET A 323 0.99 7.20 -17.51
N GLN A 324 1.91 8.02 -17.01
CA GLN A 324 3.23 7.57 -16.56
C GLN A 324 3.17 7.03 -15.13
N PHE A 325 4.14 6.18 -14.77
CA PHE A 325 4.23 5.57 -13.44
C PHE A 325 5.68 5.48 -12.94
N ASP A 326 5.83 5.26 -11.63
CA ASP A 326 7.12 5.09 -10.97
C ASP A 326 7.62 3.65 -11.10
N ILE A 327 8.78 3.46 -11.72
CA ILE A 327 9.39 2.15 -11.96
C ILE A 327 10.21 1.61 -10.78
N THR A 328 10.42 2.42 -9.73
CA THR A 328 11.27 2.05 -8.59
C THR A 328 10.66 0.93 -7.76
N GLU A 329 9.34 0.93 -7.61
CA GLU A 329 8.59 -0.06 -6.84
C GLU A 329 7.99 -1.17 -7.73
N ASP A 330 7.62 -2.30 -7.14
CA ASP A 330 6.90 -3.36 -7.85
C ASP A 330 5.42 -2.96 -8.04
N LEU A 331 4.86 -3.30 -9.19
CA LEU A 331 3.45 -3.10 -9.51
C LEU A 331 2.66 -4.40 -9.48
N TYR A 332 1.41 -4.29 -9.02
CA TYR A 332 0.43 -5.37 -8.97
C TYR A 332 -0.87 -4.87 -9.58
N PRO A 333 -1.58 -5.67 -10.38
CA PRO A 333 -2.94 -5.33 -10.80
C PRO A 333 -3.85 -5.17 -9.59
N CYS A 334 -4.80 -4.26 -9.65
CA CYS A 334 -5.74 -4.05 -8.56
C CYS A 334 -7.04 -3.43 -9.02
N VAL A 335 -8.06 -3.58 -8.17
CA VAL A 335 -9.35 -2.90 -8.32
C VAL A 335 -9.75 -2.26 -7.00
N GLY A 336 -10.33 -1.07 -7.08
CA GLY A 336 -11.07 -0.45 -5.98
C GLY A 336 -12.56 -0.73 -6.17
N ILE A 337 -13.20 -1.35 -5.18
CA ILE A 337 -14.61 -1.76 -5.25
C ILE A 337 -15.39 -1.29 -4.02
N GLY A 338 -16.55 -0.70 -4.25
CA GLY A 338 -17.53 -0.32 -3.25
C GLY A 338 -18.40 -1.49 -2.79
N TYR A 339 -19.34 -1.25 -1.87
CA TYR A 339 -20.21 -2.29 -1.31
C TYR A 339 -21.11 -2.95 -2.36
N GLY A 340 -21.14 -4.29 -2.35
CA GLY A 340 -21.96 -5.10 -3.26
C GLY A 340 -21.44 -5.16 -4.70
N GLU A 341 -20.28 -4.54 -4.96
CA GLU A 341 -19.69 -4.50 -6.29
C GLU A 341 -18.91 -5.76 -6.61
N ILE A 342 -18.93 -6.11 -7.90
CA ILE A 342 -18.43 -7.36 -8.43
C ILE A 342 -17.60 -7.09 -9.67
N ILE A 343 -16.32 -7.46 -9.60
CA ILE A 343 -15.38 -7.36 -10.71
C ILE A 343 -14.74 -8.73 -10.95
N THR A 344 -14.56 -9.09 -12.22
CA THR A 344 -13.92 -10.35 -12.63
C THR A 344 -12.66 -10.05 -13.45
N ILE A 345 -11.57 -10.75 -13.19
CA ILE A 345 -10.40 -10.78 -14.09
C ILE A 345 -10.60 -11.88 -15.14
N LEU A 346 -10.56 -11.52 -16.43
CA LEU A 346 -11.00 -12.42 -17.51
C LEU A 346 -9.89 -13.30 -18.06
N ASN A 347 -8.70 -12.76 -18.21
CA ASN A 347 -7.52 -13.46 -18.67
C ASN A 347 -6.32 -12.54 -18.44
N ALA A 348 -5.25 -13.17 -18.01
CA ALA A 348 -3.88 -12.69 -18.04
C ALA A 348 -3.00 -13.88 -18.38
#